data_AF-A0A7W9FPS3-F1
#
_entry.id   AF-A0A7W9FPS3-F1
#
_cell.length_a   1.000
_cell.length_b   1.000
_cell.length_c   1.000
_cell.angle_alpha   90.00
_cell.angle_beta   90.00
_cell.angle_gamma   90.00
#
_symmetry.space_group_name_H-M   'P 1'
#
loop_
_entity.id
_entity.type
_entity.pdbx_description
1 polymer ?
#
loop_
_entity_poly.entity_id
_entity_poly.type
_entity_poly.pdbx_seq_one_letter_code
_entity_poly.pdbx_strand_id
1 'polypeptide(L)'
;MRCALVVIAVAGAVLAGCNPFEPKMIGFCESVLKERLRSPSTYRRIAATKRAEPLTTDEWLARRAKSNPKQRATDEIVARVRQSAGASPALIKVTLEYDAANAFGTPLRGFALCEYLSDDGKDPTGAWAVTVDGETDTDFLIRQLREARP
;
A
#
# COMPACT_ATOMS: atom_id res chain seq x y z
N MET A 1 8.01 -6.16 -17.01
CA MET A 1 7.13 -5.74 -18.14
C MET A 1 7.86 -4.68 -18.93
N ARG A 2 8.03 -4.88 -20.25
CA ARG A 2 8.78 -3.98 -21.14
C ARG A 2 7.80 -2.94 -21.72
N CYS A 3 8.06 -1.66 -21.51
CA CYS A 3 7.36 -0.58 -22.21
C CYS A 3 7.98 -0.43 -23.61
N ALA A 4 7.23 -0.78 -24.65
CA ALA A 4 7.63 -0.51 -26.04
C ALA A 4 7.18 0.92 -26.42
N LEU A 5 8.10 1.68 -26.99
CA LEU A 5 7.87 3.03 -27.50
C LEU A 5 7.29 2.91 -28.91
N VAL A 6 5.99 3.14 -29.07
CA VAL A 6 5.35 3.32 -30.38
C VAL A 6 4.97 4.78 -30.50
N VAL A 7 5.66 5.50 -31.39
CA VAL A 7 5.33 6.88 -31.77
C VAL A 7 4.37 6.82 -32.96
N ILE A 8 3.08 7.07 -32.74
CA ILE A 8 2.14 7.42 -33.80
C ILE A 8 1.24 8.55 -33.29
N ALA A 9 1.26 9.67 -34.02
CA ALA A 9 0.49 10.88 -33.75
C ALA A 9 -0.96 10.73 -34.23
N VAL A 10 -1.93 10.79 -33.30
CA VAL A 10 -3.33 11.18 -33.55
C VAL A 10 -3.86 11.91 -32.31
N ALA A 11 -4.47 13.08 -32.53
CA ALA A 11 -5.02 13.98 -31.52
C ALA A 11 -6.09 13.31 -30.64
N GLY A 12 -6.03 13.59 -29.34
CA GLY A 12 -6.89 12.98 -28.32
C GLY A 12 -6.15 12.03 -27.37
N ALA A 13 -4.91 12.36 -27.00
CA ALA A 13 -4.14 11.60 -26.02
C ALA A 13 -4.75 11.79 -24.62
N VAL A 14 -5.57 10.83 -24.20
CA VAL A 14 -5.76 10.55 -22.78
C VAL A 14 -4.37 10.21 -22.26
N LEU A 15 -3.76 11.14 -21.51
CA LEU A 15 -2.52 10.91 -20.80
C LEU A 15 -2.80 9.84 -19.72
N ALA A 16 -2.75 8.57 -20.12
CA ALA A 16 -2.63 7.46 -19.19
C ALA A 16 -1.28 7.64 -18.49
N GLY A 17 -1.34 8.20 -17.28
CA GLY A 17 -0.21 8.72 -16.53
C GLY A 17 0.70 7.62 -16.00
N CYS A 18 1.68 7.20 -16.81
CA CYS A 18 2.89 6.60 -16.28
C CYS A 18 3.81 7.72 -15.80
N ASN A 19 3.69 8.14 -14.54
CA ASN A 19 4.64 9.06 -13.95
C ASN A 19 5.85 8.25 -13.44
N PRO A 20 7.03 8.31 -14.09
CA PRO A 20 8.20 7.53 -13.68
C PRO A 20 8.75 7.96 -12.30
N PHE A 21 8.25 9.06 -11.76
CA PHE A 21 8.60 9.59 -10.45
C PHE A 21 7.58 9.22 -9.35
N GLU A 22 6.56 8.42 -9.67
CA GLU A 22 5.57 8.00 -8.68
C GLU A 22 6.20 7.05 -7.64
N PRO A 23 6.06 7.36 -6.33
CA PRO A 23 6.50 6.46 -5.27
C PRO A 23 5.94 5.05 -5.44
N LYS A 24 6.80 4.04 -5.29
CA LYS A 24 6.40 2.62 -5.40
C LYS A 24 5.26 2.28 -4.44
N MET A 25 5.29 2.87 -3.25
CA MET A 25 4.24 2.70 -2.24
C MET A 25 2.84 3.09 -2.77
N ILE A 26 2.73 4.16 -3.55
CA ILE A 26 1.43 4.58 -4.13
C ILE A 26 0.96 3.54 -5.12
N GLY A 27 1.82 3.12 -6.06
CA GLY A 27 1.47 2.11 -7.05
C GLY A 27 1.03 0.78 -6.42
N PHE A 28 1.72 0.32 -5.38
CA PHE A 28 1.34 -0.89 -4.66
C PHE A 28 0.02 -0.76 -3.90
N CYS A 29 -0.19 0.36 -3.21
CA CYS A 29 -1.44 0.68 -2.54
C CYS A 29 -2.63 0.65 -3.53
N GLU A 30 -2.47 1.25 -4.71
CA GLU A 30 -3.50 1.24 -5.74
C GLU A 30 -3.79 -0.15 -6.30
N SER A 31 -2.76 -0.98 -6.50
CA SER A 31 -2.95 -2.36 -6.96
C SER A 31 -3.81 -3.16 -5.99
N VAL A 32 -3.46 -3.13 -4.69
CA VAL A 32 -4.24 -3.81 -3.64
C VAL A 32 -5.66 -3.24 -3.58
N LEU A 33 -5.81 -1.91 -3.60
CA LEU A 33 -7.12 -1.28 -3.53
C LEU A 33 -8.02 -1.67 -4.72
N LYS A 34 -7.47 -1.72 -5.95
CA LYS A 34 -8.22 -2.12 -7.14
C LYS A 34 -8.70 -3.56 -7.07
N GLU A 35 -7.91 -4.46 -6.48
CA GLU A 35 -8.28 -5.86 -6.26
C GLU A 35 -9.39 -6.00 -5.22
N ARG A 36 -9.39 -5.14 -4.18
CA ARG A 36 -10.43 -5.12 -3.13
C ARG A 36 -11.75 -4.49 -3.59
N LEU A 37 -11.70 -3.59 -4.56
CA LEU A 37 -12.89 -3.01 -5.19
C LEU A 37 -13.57 -4.03 -6.11
N ARG A 38 -14.90 -3.92 -6.28
CA ARG A 38 -15.66 -4.83 -7.15
C ARG A 38 -15.05 -4.89 -8.55
N SER A 39 -14.80 -6.10 -9.04
CA SER A 39 -14.29 -6.32 -10.39
C SER A 39 -15.40 -6.21 -11.44
N PRO A 40 -15.16 -5.53 -12.58
CA PRO A 40 -14.00 -4.70 -12.88
C PRO A 40 -14.04 -3.37 -12.09
N SER A 41 -12.90 -3.00 -11.50
CA SER A 41 -12.81 -1.77 -10.72
C SER A 41 -12.91 -0.53 -11.62
N THR A 42 -13.81 0.39 -11.28
CA THR A 42 -13.93 1.72 -11.91
C THR A 42 -13.08 2.77 -11.18
N TYR A 43 -12.06 2.32 -10.43
CA TYR A 43 -11.17 3.17 -9.66
C TYR A 43 -10.56 4.30 -10.48
N ARG A 44 -10.65 5.50 -9.93
CA ARG A 44 -9.98 6.69 -10.43
C ARG A 44 -9.38 7.47 -9.28
N ARG A 45 -8.05 7.54 -9.22
CA ARG A 45 -7.35 8.38 -8.24
C ARG A 45 -7.71 9.85 -8.43
N ILE A 46 -7.96 10.53 -7.32
CA ILE A 46 -8.16 11.98 -7.26
C ILE A 46 -6.94 12.63 -6.63
N ALA A 47 -6.48 12.11 -5.50
CA ALA A 47 -5.28 12.59 -4.83
C ALA A 47 -4.54 11.43 -4.16
N ALA A 48 -3.23 11.59 -4.01
CA ALA A 48 -2.40 10.72 -3.21
C ALA A 48 -1.42 11.55 -2.38
N THR A 49 -1.38 11.30 -1.09
CA THR A 49 -0.42 11.92 -0.17
C THR A 49 0.41 10.84 0.49
N LYS A 50 1.73 10.89 0.28
CA LYS A 50 2.68 10.01 0.95
C LYS A 50 3.35 10.75 2.11
N ARG A 51 3.49 10.10 3.25
CA ARG A 51 4.26 10.57 4.41
C ARG A 51 5.08 9.43 4.99
N ALA A 52 6.25 9.74 5.52
CA ALA A 52 7.04 8.81 6.30
C ALA A 52 7.11 9.36 7.73
N GLU A 53 6.71 8.54 8.69
CA GLU A 53 6.79 8.84 10.11
C GLU A 53 7.98 8.08 10.69
N PRO A 54 9.09 8.76 11.06
CA PRO A 54 10.22 8.10 11.72
C PRO A 54 9.74 7.40 12.99
N LEU A 55 10.24 6.19 13.23
CA LEU A 55 9.90 5.43 14.43
C LEU A 55 11.11 5.32 15.34
N THR A 56 10.87 5.42 16.64
CA THR A 56 11.81 4.89 17.63
C THR A 56 11.86 3.37 17.53
N THR A 57 12.92 2.78 18.07
CA THR A 57 13.06 1.32 18.07
C THR A 57 11.98 0.62 18.88
N ASP A 58 11.57 1.22 20.01
CA ASP A 58 10.50 0.67 20.83
C ASP A 58 9.15 0.70 20.11
N GLU A 59 8.82 1.78 19.40
CA GLU A 59 7.61 1.86 18.59
C GLU A 59 7.62 0.84 17.45
N TRP A 60 8.77 0.68 16.80
CA TRP A 60 8.93 -0.29 15.73
C TRP A 60 8.79 -1.74 16.24
N LEU A 61 9.41 -2.07 17.38
CA LEU A 61 9.28 -3.38 18.03
C LEU A 61 7.83 -3.66 18.44
N ALA A 62 7.16 -2.67 19.04
CA ALA A 62 5.76 -2.81 19.45
C ALA A 62 4.82 -3.07 18.26
N ARG A 63 5.07 -2.41 17.12
CA ARG A 63 4.30 -2.64 15.88
C ARG A 63 4.58 -4.02 15.29
N ARG A 64 5.85 -4.41 15.19
CA ARG A 64 6.22 -5.72 14.64
C ARG A 64 5.67 -6.86 15.49
N ALA A 65 5.71 -6.74 16.82
CA ALA A 65 5.17 -7.74 17.73
C ALA A 65 3.65 -7.92 17.58
N LYS A 66 2.90 -6.88 17.19
CA LYS A 66 1.46 -7.01 16.86
C LYS A 66 1.24 -7.81 15.58
N SER A 67 2.08 -7.57 14.55
CA SER A 67 1.97 -8.26 13.26
C SER A 67 2.47 -9.71 13.32
N ASN A 68 3.49 -10.00 14.13
CA ASN A 68 4.07 -11.34 14.25
C ASN A 68 4.57 -11.63 15.68
N PRO A 69 3.68 -11.97 16.62
CA PRO A 69 4.05 -12.13 18.04
C PRO A 69 5.06 -13.25 18.30
N LYS A 70 5.14 -14.25 17.39
CA LYS A 70 6.06 -15.40 17.53
C LYS A 70 7.52 -15.03 17.28
N GLN A 71 7.82 -13.87 16.71
CA GLN A 71 9.18 -13.46 16.33
C GLN A 71 9.82 -12.42 17.25
N ARG A 72 9.15 -12.05 18.35
CA ARG A 72 9.59 -10.95 19.23
C ARG A 72 11.06 -11.03 19.68
N ALA A 73 11.53 -12.21 20.11
CA ALA A 73 12.92 -12.36 20.58
C ALA A 73 13.94 -12.14 19.44
N THR A 74 13.62 -12.59 18.23
CA THR A 74 14.43 -12.36 17.04
C THR A 74 14.40 -10.88 16.64
N ASP A 75 13.25 -10.23 16.79
CA ASP A 75 13.05 -8.82 16.43
C ASP A 75 13.91 -7.88 17.27
N GLU A 76 14.07 -8.17 18.56
CA GLU A 76 14.94 -7.39 19.46
C GLU A 76 16.42 -7.49 19.05
N ILE A 77 16.88 -8.67 18.63
CA ILE A 77 18.24 -8.87 18.13
C ILE A 77 18.43 -8.09 16.81
N VAL A 78 17.47 -8.23 15.89
CA VAL A 78 17.49 -7.54 14.59
C VAL A 78 17.47 -6.02 14.77
N ALA A 79 16.68 -5.50 15.71
CA ALA A 79 16.63 -4.07 16.03
C ALA A 79 18.00 -3.54 16.45
N ARG A 80 18.69 -4.23 17.36
CA ARG A 80 20.03 -3.83 17.84
C ARG A 80 21.06 -3.80 16.70
N VAL A 81 21.09 -4.84 15.86
CA VAL A 81 21.99 -4.90 14.70
C VAL A 81 21.70 -3.74 13.75
N ARG A 82 20.43 -3.45 13.49
CA ARG A 82 20.02 -2.36 12.59
C ARG A 82 20.36 -0.98 13.11
N GLN A 83 20.16 -0.73 14.40
CA GLN A 83 20.60 0.52 15.04
C GLN A 83 22.10 0.73 14.86
N SER A 84 22.91 -0.32 15.07
CA SER A 84 24.36 -0.22 14.88
C SER A 84 24.77 0.02 13.43
N ALA A 85 23.92 -0.36 12.47
CA ALA A 85 24.10 -0.13 11.04
C ALA A 85 23.52 1.22 10.55
N GLY A 86 22.98 2.06 11.46
CA GLY A 86 22.40 3.36 11.11
C GLY A 86 21.03 3.27 10.42
N ALA A 87 20.31 2.15 10.55
CA ALA A 87 18.97 2.02 10.01
C ALA A 87 18.01 2.99 10.69
N SER A 88 17.14 3.63 9.90
CA SER A 88 16.13 4.58 10.36
C SER A 88 14.74 4.03 10.04
N PRO A 89 14.15 3.20 10.92
CA PRO A 89 12.84 2.62 10.67
C PRO A 89 11.77 3.72 10.59
N ALA A 90 10.76 3.49 9.74
CA ALA A 90 9.66 4.43 9.57
C ALA A 90 8.36 3.72 9.26
N LEU A 91 7.25 4.34 9.62
CA LEU A 91 5.93 3.98 9.13
C LEU A 91 5.64 4.82 7.88
N ILE A 92 5.63 4.18 6.72
CA ILE A 92 5.29 4.84 5.46
C ILE A 92 3.77 4.77 5.30
N LYS A 93 3.14 5.93 5.20
CA LYS A 93 1.69 6.07 4.99
C LYS A 93 1.40 6.68 3.64
N VAL A 94 0.41 6.12 2.95
CA VAL A 94 -0.20 6.69 1.76
C VAL A 94 -1.68 6.83 2.01
N THR A 95 -2.18 8.07 1.91
CA THR A 95 -3.61 8.33 1.85
C THR A 95 -4.00 8.52 0.39
N LEU A 96 -4.93 7.69 -0.09
CA LEU A 96 -5.55 7.83 -1.39
C LEU A 96 -6.95 8.42 -1.23
N GLU A 97 -7.25 9.40 -2.06
CA GLU A 97 -8.60 9.86 -2.34
C GLU A 97 -8.95 9.42 -3.76
N TYR A 98 -10.09 8.75 -3.93
CA TYR A 98 -10.44 8.13 -5.20
C TYR A 98 -11.95 8.14 -5.46
N ASP A 99 -12.35 8.02 -6.72
CA ASP A 99 -13.71 7.66 -7.10
C ASP A 99 -13.78 6.19 -7.50
N ALA A 100 -14.84 5.49 -7.10
CA ALA A 100 -15.19 4.17 -7.60
C ALA A 100 -16.72 4.02 -7.63
N ALA A 101 -17.24 3.36 -8.66
CA ALA A 101 -18.66 3.13 -8.81
C ALA A 101 -19.17 2.08 -7.81
N ASN A 102 -20.35 2.34 -7.24
CA ASN A 102 -21.09 1.34 -6.49
C ASN A 102 -21.77 0.30 -7.40
N ALA A 103 -22.57 -0.59 -6.81
CA ALA A 103 -23.30 -1.64 -7.53
C ALA A 103 -24.25 -1.12 -8.65
N PHE A 104 -24.63 0.16 -8.60
CA PHE A 104 -25.55 0.80 -9.56
C PHE A 104 -24.81 1.68 -10.57
N GLY A 105 -23.47 1.64 -10.61
CA GLY A 105 -22.68 2.45 -11.52
C GLY A 105 -22.50 3.91 -11.11
N THR A 106 -23.02 4.32 -9.95
CA THR A 106 -22.85 5.69 -9.45
C THR A 106 -21.45 5.86 -8.85
N PRO A 107 -20.61 6.79 -9.35
CA PRO A 107 -19.30 7.04 -8.78
C PRO A 107 -19.43 7.61 -7.37
N LEU A 108 -18.78 6.99 -6.41
CA LEU A 108 -18.69 7.44 -5.02
C LEU A 108 -17.24 7.79 -4.69
N ARG A 109 -17.07 8.87 -3.92
CA ARG A 109 -15.80 9.28 -3.36
C ARG A 109 -15.43 8.36 -2.19
N GLY A 110 -14.25 7.77 -2.25
CA GLY A 110 -13.67 6.92 -1.21
C GLY A 110 -12.31 7.43 -0.76
N PHE A 111 -11.90 6.93 0.40
CA PHE A 111 -10.57 7.16 0.97
C PHE A 111 -9.98 5.82 1.38
N ALA A 112 -8.68 5.65 1.17
CA ALA A 112 -7.95 4.48 1.65
C ALA A 112 -6.66 4.93 2.33
N LEU A 113 -6.34 4.30 3.47
CA LEU A 113 -5.07 4.46 4.17
C LEU A 113 -4.23 3.21 3.99
N CYS A 114 -3.13 3.35 3.25
CA CYS A 114 -2.13 2.31 3.11
C CYS A 114 -0.96 2.56 4.05
N GLU A 115 -0.53 1.53 4.76
CA GLU A 115 0.60 1.59 5.68
C GLU A 115 1.64 0.51 5.34
N TYR A 116 2.91 0.84 5.55
CA TYR A 116 4.02 -0.11 5.47
C TYR A 116 5.02 0.19 6.57
N LEU A 117 5.31 -0.82 7.39
CA LEU A 117 6.36 -0.75 8.40
C LEU A 117 7.71 -0.99 7.73
N SER A 118 8.43 0.09 7.44
CA SER A 118 9.74 0.04 6.80
C SER A 118 10.85 -0.14 7.81
N ASP A 119 11.76 -1.06 7.50
CA ASP A 119 12.93 -1.36 8.32
C ASP A 119 14.04 -0.29 8.20
N ASP A 120 14.07 0.43 7.09
CA ASP A 120 15.14 1.39 6.73
C ASP A 120 14.60 2.72 6.17
N GLY A 121 13.29 2.94 6.29
CA GLY A 121 12.61 4.14 5.80
C GLY A 121 12.36 4.15 4.28
N LYS A 122 12.66 3.06 3.57
CA LYS A 122 12.40 2.93 2.13
C LYS A 122 11.05 2.28 1.83
N ASP A 123 10.58 2.50 0.60
CA ASP A 123 9.34 1.91 0.08
C ASP A 123 9.38 0.38 0.06
N PRO A 124 8.21 -0.28 0.15
CA PRO A 124 8.14 -1.72 0.09
C PRO A 124 8.62 -2.24 -1.27
N THR A 125 9.02 -3.50 -1.30
CA THR A 125 9.45 -4.19 -2.53
C THR A 125 8.28 -4.89 -3.24
N GLY A 126 7.11 -4.99 -2.62
CA GLY A 126 5.93 -5.62 -3.19
C GLY A 126 4.62 -5.22 -2.50
N ALA A 127 3.50 -5.42 -3.21
CA ALA A 127 2.15 -5.07 -2.75
C ALA A 127 1.70 -5.84 -1.50
N TRP A 128 2.11 -7.10 -1.38
CA TRP A 128 1.79 -7.97 -0.25
C TRP A 128 2.26 -7.45 1.11
N ALA A 129 3.23 -6.53 1.12
CA ALA A 129 3.78 -5.94 2.35
C ALA A 129 2.95 -4.74 2.87
N VAL A 130 1.99 -4.26 2.08
CA VAL A 130 1.16 -3.10 2.41
C VAL A 130 -0.10 -3.55 3.13
N THR A 131 -0.44 -2.88 4.23
CA THR A 131 -1.76 -2.97 4.84
C THR A 131 -2.64 -1.86 4.29
N VAL A 132 -3.89 -2.14 4.00
CA VAL A 132 -4.87 -1.14 3.53
C VAL A 132 -6.04 -1.13 4.51
N ASP A 133 -6.33 0.05 5.06
CA ASP A 133 -7.33 0.29 6.08
C ASP A 133 -7.17 -0.62 7.31
N GLY A 134 -5.91 -0.88 7.69
CA GLY A 134 -5.54 -1.74 8.80
C GLY A 134 -5.60 -3.25 8.51
N GLU A 135 -6.04 -3.66 7.31
CA GLU A 135 -6.15 -5.07 6.93
C GLU A 135 -4.97 -5.49 6.03
N THR A 136 -4.34 -6.63 6.34
CA THR A 136 -3.50 -7.34 5.37
C THR A 136 -4.36 -7.92 4.25
N ASP A 137 -3.74 -8.36 3.16
CA ASP A 137 -4.44 -9.09 2.10
C ASP A 137 -5.11 -10.38 2.64
N THR A 138 -4.44 -11.08 3.53
CA THR A 138 -4.99 -12.28 4.18
C THR A 138 -6.20 -11.94 5.06
N ASP A 139 -6.15 -10.87 5.84
CA ASP A 139 -7.29 -10.45 6.68
C ASP A 139 -8.52 -10.11 5.83
N PHE A 140 -8.31 -9.36 4.74
CA PHE A 140 -9.35 -9.00 3.78
C PHE A 140 -10.01 -10.24 3.17
N LEU A 141 -9.21 -11.20 2.68
CA LEU A 141 -9.72 -12.44 2.09
C LEU A 141 -10.49 -13.28 3.10
N ILE A 142 -9.99 -13.42 4.33
CA ILE A 142 -10.69 -14.14 5.41
C ILE A 142 -12.02 -13.47 5.71
N ARG A 143 -12.08 -12.13 5.76
CA ARG A 143 -13.32 -11.40 5.99
C ARG A 143 -14.34 -11.65 4.87
N GLN A 144 -13.92 -11.56 3.60
CA GLN A 144 -14.78 -11.87 2.46
C GLN A 144 -15.36 -13.29 2.52
N LEU A 145 -14.54 -14.29 2.87
CA LEU A 145 -15.00 -15.67 3.02
C LEU A 145 -16.01 -15.85 4.16
N ARG A 146 -15.86 -15.09 5.26
CA ARG A 146 -16.82 -15.11 6.37
C ARG A 146 -18.14 -14.46 5.99
N GLU A 147 -18.10 -13.36 5.26
CA GLU A 147 -19.29 -12.63 4.79
C GLU A 147 -20.05 -13.41 3.70
N ALA A 148 -19.35 -14.22 2.91
CA ALA A 148 -19.95 -15.05 1.86
C ALA A 148 -20.61 -16.34 2.37
N ARG A 149 -20.47 -16.68 3.67
CA ARG A 149 -21.11 -17.86 4.26
C ARG A 149 -22.57 -17.52 4.59
N PRO A 150 -23.56 -18.26 4.03
CA PRO A 150 -24.98 -18.06 4.33
C PRO A 150 -25.34 -18.42 5.78
#